data_AF-A0A6C0CHH9-F1
#
_entry.id   AF-A0A6C0CHH9-F1
#
_cell.length_a   1.000
_cell.length_b   1.000
_cell.length_c   1.000
_cell.angle_alpha   90.00
_cell.angle_beta   90.00
_cell.angle_gamma   90.00
#
_symmetry.space_group_name_H-M   'P 1'
#
loop_
_entity.id
_entity.type
_entity.pdbx_description
1 polymer ?
#
loop_
_entity_poly.entity_id
_entity_poly.type
_entity_poly.pdbx_seq_one_letter_code
_entity_poly.pdbx_strand_id
1 'polypeptide(L)'
;MFLIYYIMESKEVTKLCVNMDCERYPPDWDFEEDTEDTYQVGQWQKCCLCDGYFDDDGLGDILFIEEEPNNKTAECDLCGKDNDIVQMKGTGQFLCGNACDEDEE
;
A
#
# COMPACT_ATOMS: atom_id res chain seq x y z
N MET A 1 38.83 -15.42 22.88
CA MET A 1 38.38 -14.03 23.04
C MET A 1 37.78 -13.58 21.70
N PHE A 2 36.90 -14.36 21.05
CA PHE A 2 35.53 -14.74 21.40
C PHE A 2 34.66 -13.53 21.77
N LEU A 3 33.69 -13.27 20.88
CA LEU A 3 32.45 -12.49 21.07
C LEU A 3 32.55 -10.96 20.91
N ILE A 4 32.98 -10.50 19.73
CA ILE A 4 32.59 -9.17 19.22
C ILE A 4 31.67 -9.30 18.00
N TYR A 5 30.87 -10.38 17.94
CA TYR A 5 29.67 -10.39 17.11
C TYR A 5 28.64 -9.51 17.81
N TYR A 6 28.80 -8.19 17.65
CA TYR A 6 27.77 -7.24 17.96
C TYR A 6 26.63 -7.52 16.98
N ILE A 7 25.55 -8.05 17.53
CA ILE A 7 24.30 -8.34 16.84
C ILE A 7 23.83 -7.01 16.24
N MET A 8 23.99 -6.85 14.93
CA MET A 8 23.18 -5.91 14.18
C MET A 8 21.76 -6.42 14.32
N GLU A 9 20.97 -5.80 15.20
CA GLU A 9 19.52 -5.89 15.09
C GLU A 9 19.18 -5.49 13.66
N SER A 10 18.86 -6.48 12.83
CA SER A 10 18.26 -6.26 11.53
C SER A 10 16.91 -5.60 11.81
N LYS A 11 16.89 -4.26 11.88
CA LYS A 11 15.66 -3.49 11.72
C LYS A 11 15.09 -3.93 10.39
N GLU A 12 14.10 -4.81 10.43
CA GLU A 12 13.38 -5.21 9.24
C GLU A 12 12.84 -3.93 8.61
N VAL A 13 13.37 -3.58 7.45
CA VAL A 13 12.93 -2.41 6.71
C VAL A 13 11.50 -2.71 6.28
N THR A 14 10.53 -2.22 7.04
CA THR A 14 9.12 -2.38 6.72
C THR A 14 8.89 -1.78 5.35
N LYS A 15 8.49 -2.64 4.41
CA LYS A 15 8.30 -2.24 3.02
C LYS A 15 6.90 -1.66 2.89
N LEU A 16 6.80 -0.35 2.74
CA LEU A 16 5.54 0.38 2.55
C LEU A 16 5.38 0.77 1.07
N CYS A 17 4.13 1.02 0.65
CA CYS A 17 3.85 1.62 -0.65
C CYS A 17 4.40 3.06 -0.72
N VAL A 18 4.88 3.53 -1.89
CA VAL A 18 5.67 4.78 -2.02
C VAL A 18 4.95 5.93 -2.76
N ASN A 19 4.05 5.68 -3.71
CA ASN A 19 3.49 6.79 -4.54
C ASN A 19 2.33 7.54 -3.86
N MET A 20 1.77 6.98 -2.80
CA MET A 20 0.73 7.56 -1.95
C MET A 20 0.99 7.12 -0.50
N ASP A 21 2.26 7.12 -0.10
CA ASP A 21 2.85 6.67 1.17
C ASP A 21 1.89 6.02 2.19
N CYS A 22 2.03 4.70 2.38
CA CYS A 22 1.40 4.08 3.55
C CYS A 22 2.20 4.42 4.81
N GLU A 23 1.53 4.62 5.92
CA GLU A 23 2.15 4.82 7.22
C GLU A 23 2.10 3.53 8.04
N ARG A 24 3.21 3.14 8.66
CA ARG A 24 3.22 1.94 9.52
C ARG A 24 2.30 2.11 10.74
N TYR A 25 2.31 3.32 11.29
CA TYR A 25 1.47 3.73 12.41
C TYR A 25 0.88 5.10 12.03
N PRO A 26 -0.43 5.21 11.84
CA PRO A 26 -1.10 6.48 11.60
C PRO A 26 -0.82 7.55 12.67
N PRO A 27 -1.04 8.84 12.39
CA PRO A 27 -0.75 9.93 13.32
C PRO A 27 -1.50 9.87 14.65
N ASP A 28 -2.64 9.18 14.70
CA ASP A 28 -3.49 8.98 15.87
C ASP A 28 -3.29 7.60 16.53
N TRP A 29 -2.29 6.82 16.10
CA TRP A 29 -1.96 5.53 16.72
C TRP A 29 -1.47 5.70 18.16
N ASP A 30 -2.11 5.01 19.10
CA ASP A 30 -1.71 4.91 20.50
C ASP A 30 -0.90 3.63 20.75
N PHE A 31 0.39 3.76 21.08
CA PHE A 31 1.27 2.59 21.30
C PHE A 31 0.96 1.78 22.56
N GLU A 32 0.16 2.30 23.50
CA GLU A 32 -0.25 1.59 24.71
C GLU A 32 -1.56 0.83 24.53
N GLU A 33 -2.48 1.38 23.72
CA GLU A 33 -3.85 0.88 23.57
C GLU A 33 -4.10 0.19 22.21
N ASP A 34 -3.42 0.63 21.15
CA ASP A 34 -3.67 0.14 19.79
C ASP A 34 -2.77 -1.04 19.41
N THR A 35 -3.39 -2.00 18.75
CA THR A 35 -2.77 -3.13 18.07
C THR A 35 -3.36 -3.25 16.69
N GLU A 36 -2.74 -4.02 15.79
CA GLU A 36 -3.26 -4.22 14.44
C GLU A 36 -4.70 -4.78 14.42
N ASP A 37 -5.06 -5.58 15.43
CA ASP A 37 -6.40 -6.15 15.56
C ASP A 37 -7.41 -5.20 16.23
N THR A 38 -6.96 -4.20 16.96
CA THR A 38 -7.81 -3.31 17.78
C THR A 38 -7.86 -1.86 17.30
N TYR A 39 -6.94 -1.48 16.42
CA TYR A 39 -6.88 -0.13 15.87
C TYR A 39 -8.13 0.19 15.04
N GLN A 40 -8.65 1.39 15.24
CA GLN A 40 -9.97 1.81 14.79
C GLN A 40 -9.98 2.03 13.26
N VAL A 41 -10.80 1.28 12.54
CA VAL A 41 -10.97 1.43 11.07
C VAL A 41 -11.96 2.56 10.77
N GLY A 42 -11.42 3.73 10.41
CA GLY A 42 -12.16 4.97 10.15
C GLY A 42 -11.60 5.68 8.92
N GLN A 43 -11.02 6.87 9.10
CA GLN A 43 -10.29 7.54 8.03
C GLN A 43 -9.07 6.72 7.59
N TRP A 44 -8.36 6.09 8.53
CA TRP A 44 -7.23 5.22 8.23
C TRP A 44 -7.70 3.78 8.03
N GLN A 45 -7.23 3.17 6.95
CA GLN A 45 -7.58 1.80 6.55
C GLN A 45 -6.31 0.96 6.42
N LYS A 46 -6.39 -0.32 6.78
CA LYS A 46 -5.25 -1.23 6.65
C LYS A 46 -4.96 -1.50 5.17
N CYS A 47 -3.72 -1.32 4.75
CA CYS A 47 -3.28 -1.70 3.42
C CYS A 47 -3.18 -3.22 3.30
N CYS A 48 -3.78 -3.81 2.28
CA CYS A 48 -3.63 -5.25 2.01
C CYS A 48 -2.32 -5.60 1.28
N LEU A 49 -1.58 -4.58 0.82
CA LEU A 49 -0.35 -4.74 0.03
C LEU A 49 0.94 -4.62 0.85
N CYS A 50 0.85 -4.03 2.05
CA CYS A 50 1.98 -3.81 2.94
C CYS A 50 1.52 -3.75 4.41
N ASP A 51 2.47 -3.71 5.34
CA ASP A 51 2.17 -3.71 6.78
C ASP A 51 1.62 -2.37 7.31
N GLY A 52 1.42 -1.37 6.44
CA GLY A 52 0.96 -0.03 6.82
C GLY A 52 -0.54 0.20 6.64
N TYR A 53 -0.90 1.45 6.82
CA TYR A 53 -2.24 2.00 6.71
C TYR A 53 -2.22 3.15 5.71
N PHE A 54 -3.33 3.34 5.00
CA PHE A 54 -3.53 4.46 4.08
C PHE A 54 -4.68 5.34 4.58
N ASP A 55 -4.62 6.62 4.20
CA ASP A 55 -5.67 7.59 4.44
C ASP A 55 -6.76 7.40 3.36
N ASP A 56 -7.98 7.06 3.76
CA ASP A 56 -9.15 6.90 2.88
C ASP A 56 -9.73 8.27 2.51
N ASP A 57 -8.97 9.00 1.69
CA ASP A 57 -9.35 10.28 1.09
C ASP A 57 -9.76 10.15 -0.39
N GLY A 58 -9.86 8.91 -0.87
CA GLY A 58 -10.12 8.52 -2.25
C GLY A 58 -8.86 8.37 -3.12
N LEU A 59 -7.83 9.21 -2.94
CA LEU A 59 -6.57 9.07 -3.69
C LEU A 59 -5.59 8.16 -2.94
N GLY A 60 -5.58 8.22 -1.61
CA GLY A 60 -4.75 7.41 -0.74
C GLY A 60 -5.01 5.91 -0.88
N ASP A 61 -6.19 5.51 -1.34
CA ASP A 61 -6.59 4.13 -1.61
C ASP A 61 -5.88 3.52 -2.81
N ILE A 62 -5.24 4.35 -3.64
CA ILE A 62 -4.74 3.98 -4.96
C ILE A 62 -3.22 3.84 -4.92
N LEU A 63 -2.71 2.77 -5.52
CA LEU A 63 -1.29 2.59 -5.82
C LEU A 63 -1.07 2.67 -7.34
N PHE A 64 -0.34 3.70 -7.78
CA PHE A 64 0.12 3.85 -9.15
C PHE A 64 1.29 2.88 -9.40
N ILE A 65 0.99 1.70 -9.94
CA ILE A 65 1.97 0.61 -10.07
C ILE A 65 2.94 0.80 -11.25
N GLU A 66 2.53 1.53 -12.28
CA GLU A 66 3.33 1.76 -13.50
C GLU A 66 4.37 2.88 -13.33
N GLU A 67 4.16 3.76 -12.36
CA GLU A 67 5.06 4.88 -12.07
C GLU A 67 6.29 4.44 -11.25
N GLU A 68 7.38 5.23 -11.34
CA GLU A 68 8.51 5.07 -10.42
C GLU A 68 8.04 5.31 -8.96
N PRO A 69 8.57 4.55 -7.98
CA PRO A 69 9.59 3.50 -8.08
C PRO A 69 8.99 2.10 -8.31
N ASN A 70 7.67 1.98 -8.49
CA ASN A 70 6.99 0.70 -8.60
C ASN A 70 7.33 0.00 -9.92
N ASN A 71 7.26 0.70 -11.06
CA ASN A 71 7.65 0.22 -12.39
C ASN A 71 7.13 -1.20 -12.72
N LYS A 72 5.88 -1.49 -12.38
CA LYS A 72 5.20 -2.77 -12.65
C LYS A 72 4.11 -2.56 -13.68
N THR A 73 3.75 -3.63 -14.38
CA THR A 73 2.55 -3.69 -15.21
C THR A 73 1.59 -4.73 -14.65
N ALA A 74 0.31 -4.56 -14.91
CA ALA A 74 -0.75 -5.51 -14.57
C ALA A 74 -1.88 -5.41 -15.61
N GLU A 75 -2.86 -6.29 -15.50
CA GLU A 75 -4.07 -6.28 -16.32
C GLU A 75 -5.26 -5.90 -15.42
N CYS A 76 -6.20 -5.11 -15.94
CA CYS A 76 -7.42 -4.75 -15.24
C CYS A 76 -8.30 -6.00 -15.02
N ASP A 77 -8.65 -6.25 -13.76
CA ASP A 77 -9.45 -7.42 -13.35
C ASP A 77 -10.88 -7.42 -13.94
N LEU A 78 -11.35 -6.28 -14.46
CA LEU A 78 -12.71 -6.13 -15.00
C LEU A 78 -12.78 -6.16 -16.53
N CYS A 79 -11.86 -5.50 -17.23
CA CYS A 79 -11.93 -5.32 -18.69
C CYS A 79 -10.76 -5.91 -19.48
N GLY A 80 -9.68 -6.35 -18.81
CA GLY A 80 -8.53 -6.97 -19.48
C GLY A 80 -7.56 -5.99 -20.15
N LYS A 81 -7.70 -4.67 -19.98
CA LYS A 81 -6.71 -3.68 -20.43
C LYS A 81 -5.42 -3.80 -19.61
N ASP A 82 -4.27 -3.54 -20.22
CA ASP A 82 -2.94 -3.69 -19.61
C ASP A 82 -2.16 -2.36 -19.51
N ASN A 83 -2.83 -1.24 -19.76
CA ASN A 83 -2.32 0.11 -19.68
C ASN A 83 -3.15 0.96 -18.71
N ASP A 84 -2.54 2.00 -18.15
CA ASP A 84 -3.20 2.90 -17.19
C ASP A 84 -3.80 2.11 -16.01
N ILE A 85 -2.99 1.24 -15.41
CA ILE A 85 -3.45 0.34 -14.36
C ILE A 85 -2.99 0.83 -12.99
N VAL A 86 -3.94 0.89 -12.07
CA VAL A 86 -3.72 1.15 -10.66
C VAL A 86 -4.08 -0.08 -9.84
N GLN A 87 -3.49 -0.19 -8.65
CA GLN A 87 -3.82 -1.25 -7.69
C GLN A 87 -4.48 -0.64 -6.45
N MET A 88 -5.66 -1.14 -6.08
CA MET A 88 -6.38 -0.68 -4.90
C MET A 88 -5.70 -1.22 -3.63
N LYS A 89 -5.33 -0.36 -2.69
CA LYS A 89 -4.66 -0.75 -1.44
C LYS A 89 -5.56 -1.47 -0.45
N GLY A 90 -6.87 -1.21 -0.48
CA GLY A 90 -7.83 -1.89 0.40
C GLY A 90 -8.14 -3.34 -0.01
N THR A 91 -8.17 -3.61 -1.32
CA THR A 91 -8.62 -4.92 -1.86
C THR A 91 -7.53 -5.68 -2.62
N GLY A 92 -6.50 -4.98 -3.09
CA GLY A 92 -5.42 -5.52 -3.92
C GLY A 92 -5.78 -5.69 -5.39
N GLN A 93 -7.01 -5.30 -5.78
CA GLN A 93 -7.52 -5.41 -7.14
C GLN A 93 -6.78 -4.47 -8.09
N PHE A 94 -6.61 -4.91 -9.33
CA PHE A 94 -6.06 -4.11 -10.42
C PHE A 94 -7.19 -3.54 -11.26
N LEU A 95 -7.23 -2.22 -11.41
CA LEU A 95 -8.29 -1.51 -12.12
C LEU A 95 -7.68 -0.46 -13.04
N CYS A 96 -8.40 -0.10 -14.10
CA CYS A 96 -8.04 1.06 -14.92
C CYS A 96 -8.10 2.35 -14.10
N GLY A 97 -7.06 3.18 -14.19
CA GLY A 97 -6.97 4.48 -13.53
C GLY A 97 -8.07 5.44 -13.97
N ASN A 98 -8.41 5.41 -15.27
CA ASN A 98 -9.51 6.19 -15.86
C ASN A 98 -10.82 5.41 -15.98
N ALA A 99 -11.07 4.44 -15.09
CA ALA A 99 -12.20 3.52 -15.15
C ALA A 99 -12.22 2.65 -16.44
N CYS A 100 -13.09 1.64 -16.46
CA CYS A 100 -13.20 0.69 -17.58
C CYS A 100 -14.01 1.27 -18.75
N ASP A 101 -13.78 2.52 -19.10
CA ASP A 101 -14.48 3.16 -20.21
C ASP A 101 -14.05 2.51 -21.52
N GLU A 102 -15.05 2.17 -22.36
CA GLU A 102 -14.88 1.46 -23.63
C GLU A 102 -14.34 2.37 -24.75
N ASP A 103 -14.18 3.67 -24.51
CA ASP A 103 -13.85 4.69 -25.51
C ASP A 103 -12.34 4.83 -25.82
N GLU A 104 -11.64 3.71 -25.88
CA GLU A 104 -10.30 3.65 -26.50
C GLU A 104 -10.34 2.72 -27.72
N GLU A 105 -11.03 3.19 -28.77
CA GLU A 105 -10.88 2.75 -30.17
C GLU A 105 -9.93 3.68 -30.95
#